data_AF-A0A842N8F5-F1
#
_entry.id   AF-A0A842N8F5-F1
#
_cell.length_a   1.000
_cell.length_b   1.000
_cell.length_c   1.000
_cell.angle_alpha   90.00
_cell.angle_beta   90.00
_cell.angle_gamma   90.00
#
_symmetry.space_group_name_H-M   'P 1'
#
loop_
_entity.id
_entity.type
_entity.pdbx_description
1 polymer ?
#
loop_
_entity_poly.entity_id
_entity_poly.type
_entity_poly.pdbx_seq_one_letter_code
_entity_poly.pdbx_strand_id
1 'polypeptide(L)'
;MNRIKDKLTELGILIQELESIMPSNFKEYSSDLKERAACERYFEKIVECITDISFLIIKQKKLGIPEEDKQSYDFLTTNNIITIDLSIKLKEAKGMRNILAHDYGKVDDELVFNSITSEIIADAREFIKQIKHLNDK
;
A
#
# COMPACT_ATOMS: atom_id res chain seq x y z
N MET A 1 2.13 15.32 -18.78
CA MET A 1 2.00 14.01 -18.09
C MET A 1 1.40 14.23 -16.73
N ASN A 2 0.34 13.49 -16.39
CA ASN A 2 -0.27 13.55 -15.06
C ASN A 2 0.46 12.53 -14.17
N ARG A 3 1.41 13.00 -13.35
CA ARG A 3 2.25 12.15 -12.49
C ARG A 3 1.45 11.17 -11.62
N ILE A 4 0.24 11.56 -11.19
CA ILE A 4 -0.64 10.68 -10.41
C ILE A 4 -1.14 9.51 -11.26
N LYS A 5 -1.50 9.75 -12.53
CA LYS A 5 -1.96 8.70 -13.45
C LYS A 5 -0.85 7.69 -13.74
N ASP A 6 0.37 8.18 -13.93
CA ASP A 6 1.54 7.33 -14.16
C ASP A 6 1.81 6.44 -12.93
N LYS A 7 1.77 7.02 -11.73
CA LYS A 7 1.90 6.28 -10.46
C LYS A 7 0.75 5.30 -10.20
N LEU A 8 -0.49 5.63 -10.56
CA LEU A 8 -1.61 4.68 -10.48
C LEU A 8 -1.43 3.48 -11.43
N THR A 9 -0.78 3.71 -12.57
CA THR A 9 -0.44 2.62 -13.51
C THR A 9 0.67 1.74 -12.93
N GLU A 10 1.72 2.36 -12.36
CA GLU A 10 2.78 1.67 -11.63
C GLU A 10 2.21 0.82 -10.47
N LEU A 11 1.32 1.38 -9.66
CA LEU A 11 0.63 0.65 -8.58
C LEU A 11 -0.13 -0.56 -9.11
N GLY A 12 -0.85 -0.42 -10.23
CA GLY A 12 -1.55 -1.53 -10.88
C GLY A 12 -0.61 -2.65 -11.31
N ILE A 13 0.56 -2.32 -11.86
CA ILE A 13 1.58 -3.30 -12.25
C ILE A 13 2.13 -4.00 -11.01
N LEU A 14 2.48 -3.27 -9.94
CA LEU A 14 3.00 -3.86 -8.70
C LEU A 14 2.01 -4.87 -8.08
N ILE A 15 0.70 -4.58 -8.14
CA ILE A 15 -0.33 -5.51 -7.68
C ILE A 15 -0.32 -6.79 -8.52
N GLN A 16 -0.29 -6.68 -9.85
CA GLN A 16 -0.27 -7.85 -10.75
C GLN A 16 0.99 -8.71 -10.54
N GLU A 17 2.13 -8.06 -10.35
CA GLU A 17 3.39 -8.76 -10.09
C GLU A 17 3.34 -9.52 -8.77
N LEU A 18 2.84 -8.90 -7.68
CA LEU A 18 2.65 -9.58 -6.40
C LEU A 18 1.69 -10.77 -6.51
N GLU A 19 0.58 -10.61 -7.22
CA GLU A 19 -0.38 -11.70 -7.47
C GLU A 19 0.25 -12.86 -8.24
N SER A 20 1.19 -12.58 -9.16
CA SER A 20 1.81 -13.61 -10.00
C SER A 20 2.83 -14.48 -9.28
N ILE A 21 3.39 -14.00 -8.17
CA ILE A 21 4.41 -14.70 -7.37
C ILE A 21 3.87 -15.21 -6.03
N MET A 22 2.57 -15.03 -5.79
CA MET A 22 1.98 -15.27 -4.48
C MET A 22 2.00 -16.77 -4.14
N PRO A 23 2.50 -17.14 -2.95
CA PRO A 23 2.42 -18.53 -2.50
C PRO A 23 0.97 -18.94 -2.25
N SER A 24 0.63 -20.20 -2.52
CA SER A 24 -0.75 -20.69 -2.42
C SER A 24 -1.22 -20.84 -0.97
N ASN A 25 -0.29 -20.89 -0.03
CA ASN A 25 -0.52 -21.07 1.39
C ASN A 25 0.69 -20.62 2.22
N PHE A 26 0.47 -20.47 3.53
CA PHE A 26 1.53 -20.08 4.48
C PHE A 26 2.73 -21.05 4.48
N LYS A 27 2.51 -22.35 4.25
CA LYS A 27 3.61 -23.33 4.25
C LYS A 27 4.59 -23.04 3.11
N GLU A 28 4.09 -22.82 1.90
CA GLU A 28 4.91 -22.41 0.75
C GLU A 28 5.67 -21.11 1.05
N TYR A 29 4.97 -20.09 1.52
CA TYR A 29 5.55 -18.80 1.94
C TYR A 29 6.69 -18.98 2.96
N SER A 30 6.50 -19.80 3.99
CA SER A 30 7.51 -20.03 5.03
C SER A 30 8.69 -20.89 4.58
N SER A 31 8.52 -21.67 3.50
CA SER A 31 9.49 -22.68 3.07
C SER A 31 10.51 -22.18 2.04
N ASP A 32 10.17 -21.14 1.27
CA ASP A 32 11.08 -20.54 0.28
C ASP A 32 11.41 -19.08 0.66
N LEU A 33 12.64 -18.87 1.13
CA LEU A 33 13.15 -17.55 1.51
C LEU A 33 13.13 -16.54 0.35
N LYS A 34 13.31 -16.99 -0.90
CA LYS A 34 13.32 -16.11 -2.07
C LYS A 34 11.91 -15.66 -2.42
N GLU A 35 10.94 -16.57 -2.41
CA GLU A 35 9.54 -16.22 -2.66
C GLU A 35 9.00 -15.29 -1.58
N ARG A 36 9.28 -15.59 -0.31
CA ARG A 36 8.96 -14.71 0.81
C ARG A 36 9.56 -13.33 0.65
N ALA A 37 10.86 -13.23 0.42
CA ALA A 37 11.54 -11.94 0.27
C ALA A 37 11.01 -11.16 -0.94
N ALA A 38 10.66 -11.84 -2.04
CA ALA A 38 10.05 -11.21 -3.19
C ALA A 38 8.66 -10.64 -2.83
N CYS A 39 7.81 -11.43 -2.18
CA CYS A 39 6.47 -11.00 -1.75
C CYS A 39 6.53 -9.80 -0.80
N GLU A 40 7.39 -9.86 0.22
CA GLU A 40 7.66 -8.75 1.15
C GLU A 40 8.11 -7.49 0.39
N ARG A 41 9.02 -7.63 -0.58
CA ARG A 41 9.52 -6.51 -1.38
C ARG A 41 8.43 -5.87 -2.25
N TYR A 42 7.54 -6.65 -2.84
CA TYR A 42 6.42 -6.08 -3.60
C TYR A 42 5.40 -5.40 -2.68
N PHE A 43 5.13 -5.96 -1.50
CA PHE A 43 4.32 -5.30 -0.47
C PHE A 43 4.89 -3.93 -0.09
N GLU A 44 6.19 -3.84 0.21
CA GLU A 44 6.86 -2.57 0.52
C GLU A 44 6.67 -1.54 -0.61
N LYS A 45 6.91 -1.95 -1.85
CA LYS A 45 6.76 -1.09 -3.04
C LYS A 45 5.33 -0.61 -3.23
N ILE A 46 4.33 -1.46 -2.98
CA ILE A 46 2.92 -1.08 -3.07
C ILE A 46 2.60 0.00 -2.04
N VAL A 47 2.99 -0.22 -0.77
CA VAL A 47 2.76 0.74 0.32
C VAL A 47 3.47 2.08 0.05
N GLU A 48 4.71 2.05 -0.44
CA GLU A 48 5.45 3.24 -0.84
C GLU A 48 4.77 3.98 -2.00
N CYS A 49 4.33 3.26 -3.03
CA CYS A 49 3.65 3.87 -4.18
C CYS A 49 2.33 4.53 -3.78
N ILE A 50 1.55 3.91 -2.88
CA ILE A 50 0.32 4.53 -2.31
C ILE A 50 0.66 5.80 -1.52
N THR A 51 1.74 5.76 -0.72
CA THR A 51 2.22 6.93 0.03
C THR A 51 2.62 8.07 -0.94
N ASP A 52 3.39 7.76 -1.98
CA ASP A 52 3.80 8.71 -3.02
C ASP A 52 2.60 9.37 -3.72
N ILE A 53 1.61 8.56 -4.11
CA ILE A 53 0.37 9.06 -4.72
C ILE A 53 -0.35 10.01 -3.76
N SER A 54 -0.40 9.65 -2.48
CA SER A 54 -1.03 10.49 -1.44
C SER A 54 -0.35 11.86 -1.34
N PHE A 55 0.99 11.90 -1.30
CA PHE A 55 1.74 13.15 -1.32
C PHE A 55 1.54 13.95 -2.61
N LEU A 56 1.50 13.29 -3.77
CA LEU A 56 1.23 13.96 -5.05
C LEU A 56 -0.14 14.64 -5.06
N ILE A 57 -1.17 13.96 -4.55
CA ILE A 57 -2.53 14.50 -4.44
C ILE A 57 -2.58 15.70 -3.49
N ILE A 58 -1.99 15.55 -2.30
CA ILE A 58 -1.90 16.62 -1.29
C ILE A 58 -1.24 17.86 -1.87
N LYS A 59 -0.12 17.68 -2.58
CA LYS A 59 0.60 18.76 -3.25
C LYS A 59 -0.23 19.41 -4.35
N GLN A 60 -0.89 18.60 -5.20
CA GLN A 60 -1.71 19.11 -6.30
C GLN A 60 -2.90 19.92 -5.80
N LYS A 61 -3.56 19.45 -4.74
CA LYS A 61 -4.73 20.10 -4.13
C LYS A 61 -4.37 21.15 -3.06
N LYS A 62 -3.07 21.36 -2.78
CA LYS A 62 -2.54 22.32 -1.79
C LYS A 62 -3.14 22.10 -0.39
N LEU A 63 -3.26 20.85 0.04
CA LEU A 63 -3.93 20.50 1.29
C LEU A 63 -3.08 20.77 2.54
N GLY A 64 -1.77 20.93 2.38
CA GLY A 64 -0.81 21.15 3.47
C GLY A 64 0.44 20.30 3.27
N ILE A 65 1.20 20.10 4.36
CA ILE A 65 2.42 19.30 4.39
C ILE A 65 2.28 18.30 5.55
N PRO A 66 2.16 16.99 5.26
CA PRO A 66 2.23 15.97 6.29
C PRO A 66 3.64 15.93 6.89
N GLU A 67 3.73 15.84 8.21
CA GLU A 67 4.98 15.68 8.96
C GLU A 67 5.49 14.23 8.93
N GLU A 68 4.56 13.27 8.75
CA GLU A 68 4.84 11.84 8.66
C GLU A 68 4.05 11.19 7.52
N ASP A 69 4.58 10.07 6.99
CA ASP A 69 3.94 9.31 5.91
C ASP A 69 2.50 8.91 6.23
N LYS A 70 2.24 8.43 7.46
CA LYS A 70 0.89 8.00 7.87
C LYS A 70 -0.11 9.15 7.89
N GLN A 71 0.36 10.36 8.15
CA GLN A 71 -0.48 11.55 8.17
C GLN A 71 -0.96 11.90 6.76
N SER A 72 -0.25 11.49 5.69
CA SER A 72 -0.75 11.70 4.32
C SER A 72 -2.15 11.10 4.11
N TYR A 73 -2.45 9.95 4.72
CA TYR A 73 -3.77 9.31 4.64
C TYR A 73 -4.85 10.09 5.41
N ASP A 74 -4.50 10.76 6.51
CA ASP A 74 -5.41 11.65 7.24
C ASP A 74 -5.81 12.88 6.42
N PHE A 75 -4.85 13.46 5.71
CA PHE A 75 -5.13 14.57 4.80
C PHE A 75 -6.08 14.15 3.68
N LEU A 76 -5.90 12.96 3.10
CA LEU A 76 -6.83 12.46 2.10
C LEU A 76 -8.23 12.22 2.69
N THR A 77 -8.31 11.63 3.87
CA THR A 77 -9.59 11.33 4.53
C THR A 77 -10.37 12.59 4.89
N THR A 78 -9.70 13.56 5.52
CA THR A 78 -10.33 14.84 5.94
C THR A 78 -10.84 15.65 4.75
N ASN A 79 -10.27 15.42 3.57
CA ASN A 79 -10.70 16.04 2.32
C ASN A 79 -11.66 15.16 1.49
N ASN A 80 -12.21 14.09 2.08
CA ASN A 80 -13.14 13.15 1.43
C ASN A 80 -12.60 12.52 0.15
N ILE A 81 -11.27 12.36 0.06
CA ILE A 81 -10.59 11.73 -1.08
C ILE A 81 -10.60 10.22 -0.90
N ILE A 82 -10.38 9.77 0.34
CA ILE A 82 -10.52 8.37 0.71
C ILE A 82 -11.45 8.18 1.91
N THR A 83 -12.00 6.98 2.06
CA THR A 83 -12.80 6.61 3.24
C THR A 83 -11.92 6.47 4.48
N ILE A 84 -12.53 6.70 5.66
CA ILE A 84 -11.86 6.52 6.95
C ILE A 84 -11.37 5.08 7.13
N ASP A 85 -12.17 4.10 6.72
CA ASP A 85 -11.82 2.67 6.81
C ASP A 85 -10.57 2.36 5.97
N LEU A 86 -10.50 2.87 4.74
CA LEU A 86 -9.32 2.67 3.90
C LEU A 86 -8.09 3.34 4.50
N SER A 87 -8.24 4.55 5.05
CA SER A 87 -7.15 5.27 5.71
C SER A 87 -6.56 4.48 6.89
N ILE A 88 -7.41 3.89 7.73
CA ILE A 88 -6.97 3.04 8.85
C ILE A 88 -6.12 1.88 8.34
N LYS A 89 -6.62 1.13 7.35
CA LYS A 89 -5.89 -0.02 6.79
C LYS A 89 -4.57 0.37 6.13
N LEU A 90 -4.52 1.49 5.40
CA LEU A 90 -3.28 1.97 4.80
C LEU A 90 -2.22 2.38 5.85
N LYS A 91 -2.67 2.90 7.01
CA LYS A 91 -1.78 3.17 8.15
C LYS A 91 -1.26 1.89 8.79
N GLU A 92 -2.08 0.85 8.88
CA GLU A 92 -1.70 -0.48 9.37
C GLU A 92 -0.68 -1.12 8.42
N ALA A 93 -0.93 -1.13 7.11
CA ALA A 93 0.02 -1.60 6.10
C ALA A 93 1.35 -0.83 6.15
N LYS A 94 1.31 0.50 6.35
CA LYS A 94 2.53 1.29 6.56
C LYS A 94 3.26 0.91 7.85
N GLY A 95 2.53 0.58 8.90
CA GLY A 95 3.09 0.02 10.13
C GLY A 95 3.79 -1.30 9.89
N MET A 96 3.13 -2.24 9.20
CA MET A 96 3.69 -3.55 8.83
C MET A 96 4.97 -3.40 8.01
N ARG A 97 4.99 -2.52 7.00
CA ARG A 97 6.20 -2.20 6.22
C ARG A 97 7.36 -1.75 7.11
N ASN A 98 7.10 -0.88 8.09
CA ASN A 98 8.15 -0.41 9.00
C ASN A 98 8.66 -1.52 9.92
N ILE A 99 7.80 -2.46 10.31
CA ILE A 99 8.18 -3.62 11.11
C ILE A 99 9.09 -4.55 10.28
N LEU A 100 8.70 -4.88 9.04
CA LEU A 100 9.50 -5.69 8.12
C LEU A 100 10.89 -5.08 7.86
N ALA A 101 10.97 -3.75 7.72
CA ALA A 101 12.22 -3.06 7.42
C ALA A 101 13.20 -2.94 8.61
N HIS A 102 12.74 -3.10 9.85
CA HIS A 102 13.55 -2.80 11.03
C HIS A 102 13.88 -4.01 11.93
N ASP A 103 13.57 -5.25 11.52
CA ASP A 103 13.90 -6.50 12.24
C ASP A 103 13.45 -6.53 13.73
N TYR A 104 12.57 -5.60 14.16
CA TYR A 104 12.13 -5.50 15.55
C TYR A 104 11.14 -6.61 15.88
N GLY A 105 11.68 -7.77 16.27
CA GLY A 105 10.98 -8.79 17.03
C GLY A 105 10.19 -9.81 16.21
N LYS A 106 9.80 -10.89 16.91
CA LYS A 106 8.98 -12.00 16.41
C LYS A 106 7.64 -11.48 15.89
N VAL A 107 7.61 -10.98 14.66
CA VAL A 107 6.35 -10.82 13.94
C VAL A 107 5.82 -12.21 13.68
N ASP A 108 4.51 -12.37 13.84
CA ASP A 108 3.86 -13.58 13.41
C ASP A 108 3.92 -13.63 11.87
N ASP A 109 4.74 -14.53 11.32
CA ASP A 109 4.91 -14.70 9.87
C ASP A 109 3.55 -14.96 9.19
N GLU A 110 2.55 -15.51 9.92
CA GLU A 110 1.20 -15.73 9.40
C GLU A 110 0.42 -14.41 9.27
N LEU A 111 0.62 -13.44 10.19
CA LEU A 111 0.08 -12.09 10.04
C LEU A 111 0.71 -11.37 8.84
N VAL A 112 2.03 -11.49 8.68
CA VAL A 112 2.73 -10.92 7.51
C VAL A 112 2.18 -11.51 6.22
N PHE A 113 2.06 -12.83 6.16
CA PHE A 113 1.50 -13.54 5.02
C PHE A 113 0.09 -13.03 4.67
N ASN A 114 -0.80 -12.90 5.65
CA ASN A 114 -2.16 -12.41 5.41
C ASN A 114 -2.19 -10.95 4.91
N SER A 115 -1.38 -10.07 5.51
CA SER A 115 -1.28 -8.67 5.07
C SER A 115 -0.75 -8.53 3.64
N ILE A 116 0.19 -9.40 3.23
CA ILE A 116 0.77 -9.40 1.88
C ILE A 116 -0.17 -10.04 0.86
N THR A 117 -0.78 -11.18 1.20
CA THR A 117 -1.50 -12.00 0.21
C THR A 117 -2.95 -11.60 0.01
N SER A 118 -3.56 -10.92 0.99
CA SER A 118 -4.98 -10.57 0.93
C SER A 118 -5.23 -9.08 1.12
N GLU A 119 -4.79 -8.52 2.25
CA GLU A 119 -5.23 -7.18 2.69
C GLU A 119 -4.73 -6.08 1.74
N ILE A 120 -3.42 -6.03 1.49
CA ILE A 120 -2.81 -4.94 0.71
C ILE A 120 -3.35 -4.85 -0.72
N ILE A 121 -3.68 -5.98 -1.34
CA ILE A 121 -4.18 -6.02 -2.72
C ILE A 121 -5.59 -5.45 -2.77
N ALA A 122 -6.45 -5.86 -1.85
CA ALA A 122 -7.81 -5.33 -1.76
C ALA A 122 -7.80 -3.83 -1.48
N ASP A 123 -6.97 -3.38 -0.55
CA ASP A 123 -6.89 -1.98 -0.15
C ASP A 123 -6.25 -1.11 -1.24
N ALA A 124 -5.22 -1.59 -1.94
CA ALA A 124 -4.62 -0.89 -3.06
C ALA A 124 -5.60 -0.74 -4.24
N ARG A 125 -6.41 -1.76 -4.52
CA ARG A 125 -7.47 -1.71 -5.54
C ARG A 125 -8.55 -0.70 -5.18
N GLU A 126 -9.00 -0.70 -3.93
CA GLU A 126 -9.98 0.28 -3.44
C GLU A 126 -9.41 1.70 -3.48
N PHE A 127 -8.13 1.88 -3.12
CA PHE A 127 -7.43 3.16 -3.26
C PHE A 127 -7.45 3.66 -4.71
N ILE A 128 -7.03 2.82 -5.68
CA ILE A 128 -7.08 3.18 -7.11
C ILE A 128 -8.48 3.61 -7.53
N LYS A 129 -9.51 2.89 -7.10
CA LYS A 129 -10.91 3.18 -7.43
C LYS A 129 -11.35 4.54 -6.88
N GLN A 130 -11.08 4.82 -5.60
CA GLN A 130 -11.44 6.09 -4.96
C GLN A 130 -10.70 7.27 -5.61
N ILE A 131 -9.41 7.11 -5.95
CA ILE A 131 -8.65 8.17 -6.64
C ILE A 131 -9.16 8.42 -8.07
N LYS A 132 -9.55 7.38 -8.81
CA LYS A 132 -10.11 7.54 -10.16
C LYS A 132 -11.43 8.30 -10.15
N HIS A 133 -12.33 7.98 -9.22
CA HIS A 133 -13.62 8.67 -9.09
C HIS A 133 -13.50 10.18 -8.81
N LEU A 134 -12.36 10.65 -8.28
CA LEU A 134 -12.12 12.08 -8.08
C LEU A 134 -11.84 12.85 -9.38
N ASN A 135 -11.33 12.20 -10.42
CA ASN A 135 -11.00 12.85 -11.70
C ASN A 135 -12.19 12.89 -12.68
N ASP A 136 -13.27 12.19 -12.36
CA ASP A 136 -14.49 12.14 -13.17
C ASP A 136 -15.53 13.21 -12.74
N LYS A 137 -15.20 14.05 -11.74
CA LYS A 137 -15.99 15.19 -11.26
C LYS A 137 -15.27 16.50 -11.51
#